data_AF-A0A392Q620-F1
#
_entry.id   AF-A0A392Q620-F1
#
_cell.length_a   1.000
_cell.length_b   1.000
_cell.length_c   1.000
_cell.angle_alpha   90.00
_cell.angle_beta   90.00
_cell.angle_gamma   90.00
#
_symmetry.space_group_name_H-M   'P 1'
#
loop_
_entity.id
_entity.type
_entity.pdbx_description
1 polymer ?
#
loop_
_entity_poly.entity_id
_entity_poly.type
_entity_poly.pdbx_seq_one_letter_code
_entity_poly.pdbx_strand_id
1 'polypeptide(L)'
;MDAVLLYWDDMLLMMGPDGEPVTYLYDEPIILIPECDGVRILSNASMEFLQRVPDSTVSIFTIGSTSPAALLYDALDHFDRRSAKVETSFLFFFSVA
;
A
#
# COMPACT_ATOMS: atom_id res chain seq x y z
N MET A 1 7.96 2.91 -11.12
CA MET A 1 8.54 1.67 -11.68
C MET A 1 7.39 0.71 -11.91
N ASP A 2 7.29 0.19 -13.13
CA ASP A 2 6.16 -0.61 -13.61
C ASP A 2 6.51 -2.09 -13.53
N ALA A 3 5.54 -2.95 -13.24
CA ALA A 3 5.72 -4.39 -13.12
C ALA A 3 4.85 -5.13 -14.14
N VAL A 4 5.27 -6.34 -14.53
CA VAL A 4 4.54 -7.18 -15.48
C VAL A 4 4.09 -8.47 -14.78
N LEU A 5 2.86 -8.90 -15.09
CA LEU A 5 2.35 -10.20 -14.66
C LEU A 5 2.39 -11.19 -15.83
N LEU A 6 2.86 -12.40 -15.54
CA LEU A 6 2.85 -13.53 -16.45
C LEU A 6 2.09 -14.67 -15.79
N TYR A 7 1.14 -15.26 -16.50
CA TYR A 7 0.32 -16.36 -15.98
C TYR A 7 0.38 -17.55 -16.93
N TRP A 8 0.69 -18.72 -16.39
CA TRP A 8 0.62 -20.00 -17.08
C TRP A 8 0.30 -21.12 -16.09
N ASP A 9 -0.50 -22.08 -16.55
CA ASP A 9 -0.97 -23.22 -15.74
C ASP A 9 -1.58 -22.77 -14.39
N ASP A 10 -0.88 -23.04 -13.28
CA ASP A 10 -1.26 -22.71 -11.91
C ASP A 10 -0.42 -21.56 -11.30
N MET A 11 0.48 -20.96 -12.09
CA MET A 11 1.48 -20.03 -11.59
C MET A 11 1.32 -18.63 -12.17
N LEU A 12 1.17 -17.65 -11.27
CA LEU A 12 1.19 -16.22 -11.58
C LEU A 12 2.51 -15.62 -11.09
N LEU A 13 3.33 -15.15 -12.03
CA LEU A 13 4.61 -14.50 -11.76
C LEU A 13 4.49 -12.98 -11.92
N MET A 14 4.88 -12.23 -10.89
CA MET A 14 5.09 -10.79 -10.95
C MET A 14 6.57 -10.48 -11.09
N MET A 15 6.92 -9.77 -12.16
CA MET A 15 8.28 -9.29 -12.41
C MET A 15 8.32 -7.77 -12.29
N GLY A 16 9.02 -7.29 -11.26
CA GLY A 16 9.39 -5.88 -11.12
C GLY A 16 10.70 -5.57 -11.86
N PRO A 17 11.02 -4.27 -12.06
CA PRO A 17 12.26 -3.88 -12.73
C PRO A 17 13.50 -4.05 -11.84
N ASP A 18 13.33 -3.89 -10.53
CA ASP A 18 14.36 -4.06 -9.52
C ASP A 18 13.84 -5.02 -8.44
N GLY A 19 14.45 -6.20 -8.32
CA GLY A 19 14.14 -7.18 -7.26
C GLY A 19 13.88 -8.59 -7.77
N GLU A 20 13.73 -9.51 -6.82
CA GLU A 20 13.36 -10.90 -7.11
C GLU A 20 11.90 -10.97 -7.54
N PRO A 21 11.56 -11.84 -8.51
CA PRO A 21 10.18 -12.02 -8.93
C PRO A 21 9.34 -12.61 -7.79
N VAL A 22 8.07 -12.20 -7.73
CA VAL A 22 7.11 -12.71 -6.75
C VAL A 22 6.20 -13.72 -7.44
N THR A 23 6.08 -14.91 -6.87
CA THR A 23 5.26 -16.00 -7.42
C THR A 23 4.04 -16.24 -6.55
N TYR A 24 2.88 -16.35 -7.18
CA TYR A 24 1.62 -16.77 -6.59
C TYR A 24 1.17 -18.08 -7.25
N LEU A 25 0.70 -19.03 -6.45
CA LEU A 25 0.17 -20.31 -6.93
C LEU A 25 -1.34 -20.34 -6.70
N TYR A 26 -2.07 -20.76 -7.73
CA TYR A 26 -3.53 -20.86 -7.72
C TYR A 26 -3.96 -22.30 -8.02
N ASP A 27 -4.79 -22.88 -7.15
CA ASP A 27 -5.29 -24.25 -7.30
C ASP A 27 -6.36 -24.40 -8.40
N GLU A 28 -6.86 -23.29 -8.94
CA GLU A 28 -7.86 -23.24 -9.99
C GLU A 28 -7.52 -22.20 -11.06
N PRO A 29 -8.04 -22.34 -12.29
CA PRO A 29 -7.79 -21.38 -13.36
C PRO A 29 -8.26 -19.97 -12.97
N ILE A 30 -7.41 -18.98 -13.21
CA ILE A 30 -7.70 -17.58 -12.93
C ILE A 30 -7.82 -16.74 -14.21
N ILE A 31 -8.57 -15.64 -14.11
CA ILE A 31 -8.70 -14.63 -15.15
C ILE A 31 -8.08 -13.33 -14.64
N LEU A 32 -7.17 -12.77 -15.44
CA LEU A 32 -6.54 -11.48 -15.17
C LEU A 32 -7.25 -10.37 -15.94
N ILE A 33 -7.70 -9.33 -15.23
CA ILE A 33 -8.34 -8.15 -15.80
C ILE A 33 -7.47 -6.93 -15.46
N PRO A 34 -6.81 -6.32 -16.45
CA PRO A 34 -6.05 -5.08 -16.23
C PRO A 34 -6.98 -3.92 -15.83
N GLU A 35 -6.57 -3.16 -14.82
CA GLU A 35 -7.24 -1.95 -14.36
C GLU A 35 -6.26 -0.76 -14.35
N CYS A 36 -6.74 0.45 -14.04
CA CYS A 36 -5.90 1.65 -14.01
C CYS A 36 -4.78 1.58 -12.95
N ASP A 37 -5.07 0.98 -11.79
CA ASP A 37 -4.17 0.99 -10.63
C ASP A 37 -3.63 -0.40 -10.27
N GLY A 38 -3.89 -1.43 -11.10
CA GLY A 38 -3.51 -2.80 -10.80
C GLY A 38 -4.15 -3.83 -11.71
N VAL A 39 -4.22 -5.07 -11.22
CA VAL A 39 -4.83 -6.20 -11.93
C VAL A 39 -5.81 -6.89 -11.00
N ARG A 40 -7.04 -7.06 -11.47
CA ARG A 40 -8.04 -7.88 -10.80
C ARG A 40 -7.86 -9.33 -11.21
N ILE A 41 -7.78 -10.21 -10.21
CA ILE A 41 -7.61 -11.65 -10.37
C ILE A 41 -8.94 -12.29 -9.98
N LEU A 42 -9.59 -12.96 -10.92
CA LEU A 42 -10.85 -13.66 -10.68
C LEU A 42 -10.61 -15.15 -10.72
N SER A 43 -11.10 -15.83 -9.70
CA SER A 43 -11.23 -17.27 -9.65
C SER A 43 -12.72 -17.64 -9.58
N ASN A 44 -13.05 -18.92 -9.47
CA ASN A 44 -14.45 -19.33 -9.29
C ASN A 44 -14.92 -19.09 -7.83
N ALA A 45 -13.98 -19.06 -6.88
CA ALA A 45 -14.24 -18.87 -5.47
C ALA A 45 -13.96 -17.45 -4.95
N SER A 46 -13.04 -16.70 -5.57
CA SER A 46 -12.58 -15.40 -5.06
C SER A 46 -12.44 -14.33 -6.15
N MET A 47 -12.39 -13.10 -5.65
CA MET A 47 -12.00 -11.91 -6.41
C MET A 47 -10.91 -11.20 -5.61
N GLU A 48 -9.72 -11.13 -6.19
CA GLU A 48 -8.55 -10.50 -5.59
C GLU A 48 -8.13 -9.29 -6.43
N PHE A 49 -7.46 -8.32 -5.80
CA PHE A 49 -6.93 -7.14 -6.48
C PHE A 49 -5.46 -6.96 -6.12
N LEU A 50 -4.61 -7.17 -7.12
CA LEU A 50 -3.16 -6.99 -7.01
C LEU A 50 -2.80 -5.59 -7.50
N GLN A 51 -2.27 -4.77 -6.61
CA GLN A 51 -1.84 -3.40 -6.90
C GLN A 51 -0.50 -3.08 -6.25
N ARG A 52 0.24 -2.16 -6.86
CA ARG A 52 1.39 -1.52 -6.20
C ARG A 52 0.86 -0.65 -5.06
N VAL A 53 1.57 -0.62 -3.94
CA VAL A 53 1.28 0.36 -2.88
C VAL A 53 1.44 1.77 -3.48
N PRO A 54 0.42 2.64 -3.42
CA PRO A 54 0.51 3.98 -3.97
C PRO A 54 1.61 4.82 -3.31
N ASP A 55 2.25 5.70 -4.08
CA ASP A 55 3.38 6.52 -3.61
C ASP A 55 2.97 7.46 -2.47
N SER A 56 1.71 7.90 -2.46
CA SER A 56 1.13 8.67 -1.35
C SER A 56 1.15 7.88 -0.03
N THR A 57 0.75 6.61 -0.07
CA THR A 57 0.80 5.70 1.09
C THR A 57 2.23 5.44 1.51
N VAL A 58 3.13 5.15 0.56
CA VAL A 58 4.56 4.98 0.87
C VAL A 58 5.12 6.22 1.54
N SER A 59 4.79 7.42 1.05
CA SER A 59 5.22 8.69 1.64
C SER A 59 4.76 8.85 3.08
N ILE A 60 3.56 8.42 3.44
CA ILE A 60 3.04 8.49 4.81
C ILE A 60 3.83 7.56 5.74
N PHE A 61 4.04 6.32 5.32
CA PHE A 61 4.59 5.26 6.17
C PHE A 61 6.11 5.08 6.09
N THR A 62 6.80 5.88 5.27
CA THR A 62 8.26 5.90 5.22
C THR A 62 8.83 6.40 6.55
N ILE A 63 9.85 5.72 7.08
CA ILE A 63 10.51 6.08 8.32
C ILE A 63 11.11 7.50 8.20
N GLY A 64 10.77 8.37 9.16
CA GLY A 64 11.23 9.75 9.15
C GLY A 64 10.49 10.66 8.16
N SER A 65 9.35 10.21 7.61
CA SER A 65 8.51 11.06 6.78
C SER A 65 8.02 12.29 7.56
N THR A 66 8.15 13.45 6.93
CA THR A 66 7.65 14.74 7.42
C THR A 66 6.58 15.30 6.49
N SER A 67 6.01 14.46 5.62
CA SER A 67 4.87 14.87 4.79
C SER A 67 3.68 15.29 5.67
N PRO A 68 2.82 16.23 5.22
CA PRO A 68 1.65 16.64 5.99
C PRO A 68 0.75 15.46 6.38
N ALA A 69 0.62 14.46 5.50
CA ALA A 69 -0.17 13.27 5.77
C ALA A 69 0.47 12.34 6.81
N ALA A 70 1.80 12.21 6.84
CA ALA A 70 2.52 11.48 7.89
C ALA A 70 2.35 12.14 9.26
N LEU A 71 2.46 13.47 9.34
CA LEU A 71 2.28 14.21 10.59
C LEU A 71 0.85 14.09 11.13
N LEU A 72 -0.16 14.14 10.26
CA LEU A 72 -1.55 13.91 10.66
C LEU A 72 -1.79 12.48 11.13
N TYR A 73 -1.18 11.49 10.47
CA TYR A 73 -1.26 10.09 10.90
C TYR A 73 -0.61 9.87 12.27
N ASP A 74 0.54 10.48 12.53
CA ASP A 74 1.23 10.44 13.84
C ASP A 74 0.39 11.10 14.94
N ALA A 75 -0.20 12.26 14.65
CA ALA A 75 -1.12 12.92 15.58
C ALA A 75 -2.35 12.06 15.93
N LEU A 76 -2.89 11.35 14.94
CA LEU A 76 -4.00 10.41 15.14
C LEU A 76 -3.59 9.20 15.99
N ASP A 77 -2.45 8.57 15.71
CA ASP A 77 -1.94 7.44 16.51
C ASP A 77 -1.68 7.85 17.96
N HIS A 78 -1.12 9.05 18.19
CA HIS A 78 -0.94 9.60 19.53
C HIS A 78 -2.26 9.89 20.26
N PHE A 79 -3.28 10.35 19.54
CA PHE A 79 -4.63 10.56 20.07
C PHE A 79 -5.28 9.24 20.47
N ASP A 80 -5.26 8.23 19.60
CA ASP A 80 -5.87 6.91 19.83
C ASP A 80 -5.24 6.19 21.02
N ARG A 81 -3.92 6.37 21.21
CA ARG A 81 -3.18 5.82 22.35
C ARG A 81 -3.45 6.55 23.68
N ARG A 82 -4.37 7.53 23.73
CA ARG A 82 -4.70 8.37 24.91
C ARG A 82 -3.45 8.89 25.64
N SER A 83 -2.37 9.17 24.92
CA SER A 83 -1.13 9.63 25.54
C SER A 83 -1.26 11.11 25.88
N ALA A 84 -1.05 11.48 27.14
CA ALA A 84 -1.12 12.86 27.66
C ALA A 84 -0.07 13.84 27.06
N LYS A 85 0.60 13.46 25.98
CA LYS A 85 1.56 14.28 25.23
C LYS A 85 0.92 14.99 24.02
N VAL A 86 -0.41 14.96 23.90
CA VAL A 86 -1.16 15.58 22.80
C VAL A 86 -1.30 17.10 22.98
N GLU A 87 -1.23 17.61 24.21
CA GLU A 87 -1.51 19.04 24.46
C GLU A 87 -0.40 19.99 23.99
N THR A 88 0.86 19.54 23.95
CA THR A 88 2.00 20.41 23.59
C THR A 88 2.24 20.51 22.08
N SER A 89 2.00 19.45 21.31
CA SER A 89 2.22 19.47 19.85
C SER A 89 1.14 20.25 19.09
N PHE A 90 -0.12 20.14 19.51
CA PHE A 90 -1.23 20.86 18.88
C PHE A 90 -1.12 22.38 19.09
N LEU A 91 -0.61 22.80 20.25
CA LEU A 91 -0.38 24.22 20.57
C LEU A 91 0.75 24.84 19.74
N PHE A 92 1.78 24.06 19.36
CA PHE A 92 2.89 24.57 18.55
C PHE A 92 2.45 24.83 17.09
N PHE A 93 1.56 24.00 16.55
CA PHE A 93 1.07 24.15 15.17
C PHE A 93 0.16 25.38 15.00
N PHE A 94 -0.63 25.74 16.03
CA PHE A 94 -1.46 26.94 16.01
C PHE A 94 -0.67 28.26 16.19
N SER A 95 0.58 28.22 16.64
CA SER A 95 1.40 29.43 16.85
C SER A 95 2.24 29.83 15.63
N VAL A 96 2.29 29.01 14.58
CA VAL A 96 3.13 29.26 13.38
C VAL A 96 2.30 29.42 12.09
N ALA A 97 0.96 29.39 12.20
CA ALA A 97 0.04 29.73 11.11
C ALA A 97 -0.44 31.18 11.19
#